data_AF-A0A4S1X1P1-F1
#
_entry.id   AF-A0A4S1X1P1-F1
#
_cell.length_a   1.000
_cell.length_b   1.000
_cell.length_c   1.000
_cell.angle_alpha   90.00
_cell.angle_beta   90.00
_cell.angle_gamma   90.00
#
_symmetry.space_group_name_H-M   'P 1'
#
loop_
_entity.id
_entity.type
_entity.pdbx_description
1 polymer ?
#
loop_
_entity_poly.entity_id
_entity_poly.type
_entity_poly.pdbx_seq_one_letter_code
_entity_poly.pdbx_strand_id
1 'polypeptide(L)'
;MRLAHASPHASALIDGVRFWRLARDSGTPVQPLLASAYSIAGDALLAPVIDGLLKLYEAGFRRRFDAGDPSDGDLTCDEERLLALLDLDDELPPDVRPNLVGALRAALRSTRIVLRMVLAARTGSA
;
A
#
# COMPACT_ATOMS: atom_id res chain seq x y z
N MET A 1 4.01 17.91 -3.03
CA MET A 1 4.29 16.97 -4.14
C MET A 1 3.16 15.97 -4.14
N ARG A 2 2.22 16.07 -5.11
CA ARG A 2 1.10 15.12 -5.28
C ARG A 2 1.67 13.80 -5.83
N LEU A 3 1.46 12.67 -5.18
CA LEU A 3 1.97 11.37 -5.61
C LEU A 3 1.01 10.68 -6.60
N ALA A 4 -0.27 11.09 -6.68
CA ALA A 4 -1.33 10.10 -6.87
C ALA A 4 -1.67 9.52 -8.26
N HIS A 5 -1.31 10.02 -9.44
CA HIS A 5 -1.90 9.41 -10.68
C HIS A 5 -0.94 9.05 -11.82
N ALA A 6 0.37 9.25 -11.67
CA ALA A 6 1.35 8.82 -12.67
C ALA A 6 2.79 8.75 -12.12
N SER A 7 2.94 8.57 -10.80
CA SER A 7 4.29 8.48 -10.22
C SER A 7 4.75 7.02 -10.14
N PRO A 8 6.05 6.74 -10.31
CA PRO A 8 6.62 5.41 -10.01
C PRO A 8 6.30 4.90 -8.60
N HIS A 9 5.91 5.81 -7.70
CA HIS A 9 5.51 5.53 -6.32
C HIS A 9 4.14 4.87 -6.24
N ALA A 10 3.19 5.36 -7.06
CA ALA A 10 1.85 4.80 -7.14
C ALA A 10 1.92 3.39 -7.75
N SER A 11 2.67 3.19 -8.84
CA SER A 11 2.79 1.87 -9.49
C SER A 11 3.34 0.79 -8.55
N ALA A 12 4.49 1.04 -7.90
CA ALA A 12 5.11 0.05 -7.00
C ALA A 12 4.25 -0.29 -5.78
N LEU A 13 3.44 0.66 -5.32
CA LEU A 13 2.46 0.44 -4.26
C LEU A 13 1.28 -0.40 -4.77
N ILE A 14 0.70 -0.03 -5.91
CA ILE A 14 -0.46 -0.72 -6.50
C ILE A 14 -0.11 -2.17 -6.81
N ASP A 15 1.04 -2.42 -7.43
CA ASP A 15 1.53 -3.78 -7.67
C ASP A 15 1.60 -4.58 -6.37
N GLY A 16 2.17 -4.00 -5.32
CA GLY A 16 2.25 -4.62 -4.00
C GLY A 16 0.90 -4.91 -3.36
N VAL A 17 -0.04 -3.98 -3.47
CA VAL A 17 -1.40 -4.12 -2.94
C VAL A 17 -2.15 -5.25 -3.65
N ARG A 18 -2.00 -5.35 -4.98
CA ARG A 18 -2.61 -6.41 -5.79
C ARG A 18 -2.00 -7.77 -5.49
N PHE A 19 -0.67 -7.87 -5.39
CA PHE A 19 0.00 -9.10 -4.97
C PHE A 19 -0.38 -9.50 -3.53
N TRP A 20 -0.56 -8.54 -2.63
CA TRP A 20 -1.04 -8.82 -1.28
C TRP A 20 -2.45 -9.41 -1.31
N ARG A 21 -3.36 -8.83 -2.11
CA ARG A 21 -4.73 -9.34 -2.28
C ARG A 21 -4.72 -10.76 -2.85
N LEU A 22 -3.97 -10.98 -3.92
CA LEU A 22 -3.80 -12.30 -4.55
C LEU A 22 -3.28 -13.34 -3.55
N ALA A 23 -2.27 -13.00 -2.75
CA ALA A 23 -1.72 -13.91 -1.74
C ALA A 23 -2.75 -14.25 -0.65
N ARG A 24 -3.49 -13.24 -0.15
CA ARG A 24 -4.53 -13.47 0.87
C ARG A 24 -5.68 -14.30 0.36
N ASP A 25 -6.12 -14.06 -0.87
CA ASP A 25 -7.26 -14.75 -1.46
C ASP A 25 -6.91 -16.19 -1.85
N SER A 26 -5.65 -16.46 -2.21
CA SER A 26 -5.14 -17.81 -2.49
C SER A 26 -4.70 -18.58 -1.24
N GLY A 27 -4.71 -17.96 -0.05
CA GLY A 27 -4.21 -18.57 1.19
C GLY A 27 -2.69 -18.76 1.25
N THR A 28 -1.96 -18.13 0.34
CA THR A 28 -0.50 -18.19 0.27
C THR A 28 0.14 -17.27 1.32
N PRO A 29 1.32 -17.60 1.87
CA PRO A 29 2.06 -16.68 2.72
C PRO A 29 2.33 -15.34 2.01
N VAL A 30 1.71 -14.26 2.51
CA VAL A 30 1.81 -12.90 1.98
C VAL A 30 3.26 -12.39 1.90
N GLN A 31 4.04 -12.61 2.97
CA GLN A 31 5.39 -12.09 3.09
C GLN A 31 6.36 -12.66 2.04
N PRO A 32 6.45 -14.00 1.84
CA PRO A 32 7.25 -14.58 0.77
C PRO A 32 6.85 -14.12 -0.64
N LEU A 33 5.55 -14.02 -0.92
CA LEU A 33 5.08 -13.63 -2.25
C LEU A 33 5.41 -12.17 -2.56
N LEU A 34 5.15 -11.27 -1.61
CA LEU A 34 5.55 -9.87 -1.73
C LEU A 34 7.08 -9.71 -1.83
N ALA A 35 7.86 -10.43 -1.03
CA ALA A 35 9.32 -10.38 -1.10
C ALA A 35 9.85 -10.85 -2.46
N SER A 36 9.20 -11.83 -3.10
CA SER A 36 9.57 -12.30 -4.45
C SER A 36 9.21 -11.30 -5.56
N ALA A 37 8.10 -10.58 -5.42
CA ALA A 37 7.71 -9.50 -6.32
C ALA A 37 8.65 -8.28 -6.22
N TYR A 38 9.24 -8.07 -5.03
CA TYR A 38 10.15 -6.98 -4.70
C TYR A 38 11.64 -7.34 -4.83
N SER A 39 12.01 -8.05 -5.90
CA SER A 39 13.38 -8.57 -6.13
C SER A 39 14.45 -7.50 -6.43
N ILE A 40 14.06 -6.24 -6.62
CA ILE A 40 14.98 -5.11 -6.78
C ILE A 40 15.40 -4.60 -5.39
N ALA A 41 16.71 -4.48 -5.18
CA ALA A 41 17.32 -4.15 -3.89
C ALA A 41 16.68 -2.91 -3.22
N GLY A 42 16.12 -3.10 -2.03
CA GLY A 42 15.54 -2.05 -1.18
C GLY A 42 14.03 -2.18 -0.92
N ASP A 43 13.32 -2.91 -1.78
CA ASP A 43 11.85 -2.95 -1.77
C ASP A 43 11.25 -3.92 -0.73
N ALA A 44 12.05 -4.83 -0.16
CA ALA A 44 11.57 -5.81 0.83
C ALA A 44 10.94 -5.15 2.07
N LEU A 45 11.30 -3.90 2.38
CA LEU A 45 10.69 -3.11 3.46
C LEU A 45 9.23 -2.75 3.18
N LEU A 46 8.79 -2.75 1.91
CA LEU A 46 7.39 -2.48 1.55
C LEU A 46 6.48 -3.63 1.93
N ALA A 47 6.95 -4.88 1.90
CA ALA A 47 6.12 -6.05 2.19
C ALA A 47 5.44 -6.00 3.58
N PRO A 48 6.15 -5.82 4.71
CA PRO A 48 5.51 -5.70 6.03
C PRO A 48 4.68 -4.43 6.20
N VAL A 49 5.03 -3.35 5.50
CA VAL A 49 4.32 -2.07 5.59
C VAL A 49 2.98 -2.15 4.88
N ILE A 50 2.95 -2.70 3.66
CA ILE A 50 1.73 -2.95 2.89
C ILE A 50 0.82 -3.92 3.64
N ASP A 51 1.38 -5.01 4.18
CA ASP A 51 0.59 -5.98 4.94
C ASP A 51 -0.08 -5.36 6.17
N GLY A 52 0.67 -4.58 6.95
CA GLY A 52 0.12 -3.87 8.11
C GLY A 52 -0.92 -2.83 7.72
N LEU A 53 -0.65 -2.04 6.69
CA LEU A 53 -1.57 -1.00 6.19
C LEU A 53 -2.89 -1.60 5.73
N LEU A 54 -2.87 -2.63 4.90
CA LEU A 54 -4.09 -3.22 4.33
C LEU A 54 -4.90 -3.99 5.38
N LYS A 55 -4.26 -4.64 6.36
CA LYS A 55 -4.96 -5.23 7.52
C LYS A 55 -5.69 -4.15 8.35
N LEU A 56 -5.03 -3.01 8.59
CA LEU A 56 -5.65 -1.89 9.31
C LEU A 56 -6.73 -1.21 8.47
N TYR A 57 -6.57 -1.13 7.16
CA TYR A 57 -7.59 -0.66 6.24
C TYR A 57 -8.84 -1.54 6.36
N GLU A 58 -8.72 -2.85 6.15
CA GLU A 58 -9.86 -3.77 6.23
C GLU A 58 -10.55 -3.71 7.59
N ALA A 59 -9.76 -3.69 8.67
CA ALA A 59 -10.28 -3.59 10.03
C ALA A 59 -10.97 -2.24 10.29
N GLY A 60 -10.41 -1.15 9.78
CA GLY A 60 -10.92 0.21 9.90
C GLY A 60 -12.23 0.42 9.15
N PHE A 61 -12.31 -0.03 7.90
CA PHE A 61 -13.49 0.11 7.05
C PHE A 61 -14.50 -1.05 7.18
N ARG A 62 -14.16 -2.10 7.94
CA ARG A 62 -15.01 -3.29 8.18
C ARG A 62 -15.42 -4.03 6.91
N ARG A 63 -14.54 -4.03 5.91
CA ARG A 63 -14.75 -4.72 4.64
C ARG A 63 -13.43 -5.14 4.05
N ARG A 64 -13.48 -6.11 3.14
CA ARG A 64 -12.31 -6.50 2.36
C ARG A 64 -11.88 -5.33 1.46
N PHE A 65 -10.56 -5.15 1.34
CA PHE A 65 -9.96 -4.20 0.40
C PHE A 65 -10.12 -4.75 -1.03
N ASP A 66 -10.76 -4.01 -1.91
CA ASP A 66 -10.95 -4.40 -3.30
C ASP A 66 -9.71 -4.02 -4.12
N ALA A 67 -8.96 -5.01 -4.62
CA ALA A 67 -7.79 -4.76 -5.46
C ALA A 67 -8.00 -5.38 -6.83
N GLY A 68 -7.48 -4.72 -7.86
CA GLY A 68 -7.53 -5.22 -9.23
C GLY A 68 -6.63 -6.44 -9.42
N ASP A 69 -6.74 -7.08 -10.58
CA ASP A 69 -5.78 -8.12 -10.96
C ASP A 69 -4.39 -7.48 -11.21
N PRO A 70 -3.28 -8.14 -10.83
CA PRO A 70 -1.94 -7.65 -11.16
C PRO A 70 -1.70 -7.41 -12.66
N SER A 71 -2.49 -8.01 -13.54
CA SER A 71 -2.40 -7.86 -14.99
C SER A 71 -3.23 -6.70 -15.55
N ASP A 72 -4.10 -6.08 -14.74
CA ASP A 72 -5.02 -5.02 -15.17
C ASP A 72 -4.38 -3.62 -15.10
N GLY A 73 -4.78 -2.71 -15.98
CA GLY A 73 -4.29 -1.32 -15.95
C GLY A 73 -5.11 -0.38 -15.09
N ASP A 74 -6.38 -0.70 -14.89
CA ASP A 74 -7.36 0.20 -14.26
C ASP A 74 -7.31 0.09 -12.74
N LEU A 75 -7.49 1.22 -12.05
CA LEU A 75 -7.55 1.27 -10.59
C LEU A 75 -8.96 0.93 -10.09
N THR A 76 -9.03 0.20 -8.97
CA THR A 76 -10.29 0.06 -8.23
C THR A 76 -10.59 1.32 -7.39
N CYS A 77 -11.83 1.49 -6.96
CA CYS A 77 -12.22 2.56 -6.03
C CYS A 77 -11.39 2.55 -4.72
N ASP A 78 -10.97 1.37 -4.29
CA ASP A 78 -10.18 1.18 -3.07
C ASP A 78 -8.71 1.55 -3.27
N GLU A 79 -8.16 1.22 -4.44
CA GLU A 79 -6.83 1.62 -4.87
C GLU A 79 -6.74 3.16 -5.01
N GLU A 80 -7.72 3.78 -5.67
CA GLU A 80 -7.83 5.24 -5.75
C GLU A 80 -7.95 5.88 -4.36
N ARG A 81 -8.82 5.34 -3.50
CA ARG A 81 -8.97 5.82 -2.13
C ARG A 81 -7.68 5.66 -1.34
N LEU A 82 -6.96 4.56 -1.49
CA LEU A 82 -5.68 4.33 -0.81
C LEU A 82 -4.63 5.35 -1.24
N LEU A 83 -4.52 5.60 -2.54
CA LEU A 83 -3.61 6.63 -3.08
C LEU A 83 -3.98 8.01 -2.56
N ALA A 84 -5.26 8.35 -2.51
CA ALA A 84 -5.73 9.60 -1.93
C ALA A 84 -5.36 9.71 -0.43
N LEU A 85 -5.55 8.66 0.35
CA LEU A 85 -5.18 8.63 1.77
C LEU A 85 -3.67 8.78 2.01
N LEU A 86 -2.84 8.34 1.06
CA LEU A 86 -1.39 8.53 1.11
C LEU A 86 -0.96 9.91 0.61
N ASP A 87 -1.80 10.61 -0.15
CA ASP A 87 -1.57 11.98 -0.62
C ASP A 87 -2.06 13.06 0.36
N LEU A 88 -3.00 12.74 1.27
CA LEU A 88 -3.61 13.68 2.21
C LEU A 88 -2.84 13.82 3.55
N ASP A 89 -2.97 15.00 4.18
CA ASP A 89 -2.34 15.35 5.47
C ASP A 89 -3.11 14.78 6.68
N ASP A 90 -3.07 13.45 6.85
CA ASP A 90 -3.50 12.73 8.06
C ASP A 90 -5.02 12.80 8.41
N GLU A 91 -5.84 13.44 7.58
CA GLU A 91 -7.30 13.40 7.68
C GLU A 91 -7.86 12.07 7.16
N LEU A 92 -8.62 11.39 8.01
CA LEU A 92 -9.24 10.11 7.70
C LEU A 92 -10.74 10.30 7.48
N PRO A 93 -11.34 9.56 6.52
CA PRO A 93 -12.78 9.49 6.33
C PRO A 93 -13.54 9.10 7.61
N PRO A 94 -14.77 9.62 7.81
CA PRO A 94 -15.55 9.38 9.03
C PRO A 94 -16.07 7.95 9.16
N ASP A 95 -16.03 7.15 8.09
CA ASP A 95 -16.44 5.73 8.07
C ASP A 95 -15.39 4.79 8.69
N VAL A 96 -14.16 5.27 8.96
CA VAL A 96 -13.13 4.53 9.68
C VAL A 96 -13.54 4.34 11.14
N ARG A 97 -13.41 3.12 11.65
CA ARG A 97 -13.65 2.81 13.07
C ARG A 97 -12.85 3.76 13.99
N PRO A 98 -13.51 4.47 14.93
CA PRO A 98 -12.85 5.47 15.77
C PRO A 98 -11.63 4.94 16.54
N ASN A 99 -11.71 3.69 17.04
CA ASN A 99 -10.64 3.06 17.80
C ASN A 99 -9.41 2.66 16.95
N LEU A 100 -9.49 2.74 15.62
CA LEU A 100 -8.40 2.41 14.70
C LEU A 100 -7.86 3.63 13.95
N VAL A 101 -8.46 4.81 14.08
CA VAL A 101 -8.03 6.06 13.44
C VAL A 101 -6.55 6.34 13.71
N GLY A 102 -6.11 6.25 14.96
CA GLY A 102 -4.71 6.49 15.32
C GLY A 102 -3.74 5.49 14.69
N ALA A 103 -4.10 4.20 14.70
CA ALA A 103 -3.28 3.14 14.12
C ALA A 103 -3.20 3.25 12.60
N LEU A 104 -4.33 3.52 11.92
CA LEU A 104 -4.36 3.70 10.47
C LEU A 104 -3.56 4.94 10.04
N ARG A 105 -3.65 6.04 10.78
CA ARG A 105 -2.82 7.23 10.54
C ARG A 105 -1.32 6.92 10.69
N ALA A 106 -0.94 6.18 11.73
CA ALA A 106 0.44 5.76 11.91
C ALA A 106 0.93 4.87 10.76
N ALA A 107 0.11 3.92 10.30
CA ALA A 107 0.42 3.06 9.16
C ALA A 107 0.56 3.85 7.84
N LEU A 108 -0.34 4.80 7.57
CA LEU A 108 -0.23 5.67 6.39
C LEU A 108 1.04 6.52 6.43
N ARG A 109 1.42 7.03 7.61
CA ARG A 109 2.64 7.82 7.79
C ARG A 109 3.90 6.97 7.60
N SER A 110 3.97 5.79 8.22
CA SER A 110 5.12 4.88 8.05
C SER A 110 5.24 4.40 6.60
N THR A 111 4.11 4.13 5.92
CA THR A 111 4.08 3.77 4.50
C THR A 111 4.67 4.85 3.62
N ARG A 112 4.27 6.12 3.83
CA ARG A 112 4.86 7.26 3.12
C ARG A 112 6.37 7.36 3.33
N ILE A 113 6.87 7.11 4.55
CA ILE A 113 8.30 7.14 4.86
C ILE A 113 9.04 6.04 4.10
N VAL A 114 8.57 4.80 4.17
CA VAL A 114 9.23 3.66 3.52
C VAL A 114 9.19 3.79 2.00
N LEU A 115 8.07 4.23 1.42
CA LEU A 115 7.99 4.56 0.00
C LEU A 115 9.10 5.57 -0.37
N ARG A 116 9.20 6.70 0.34
CA ARG A 116 10.26 7.71 0.09
C ARG A 116 11.68 7.14 0.20
N MET A 117 11.94 6.26 1.17
CA MET A 117 13.25 5.62 1.34
C MET A 117 13.61 4.71 0.17
N VAL A 118 12.67 3.84 -0.22
CA VAL A 118 12.83 2.93 -1.36
C VAL A 118 13.15 3.71 -2.64
N LEU A 119 12.47 4.83 -2.83
CA LEU A 119 12.67 5.67 -4.01
C LEU A 119 14.02 6.37 -4.01
N ALA A 120 14.41 6.94 -2.86
CA ALA A 120 15.72 7.55 -2.70
C ALA A 120 16.85 6.56 -3.03
N ALA A 121 16.70 5.28 -2.60
CA ALA A 121 17.63 4.21 -2.92
C ALA A 121 17.67 3.88 -4.43
N ARG A 122 16.52 3.90 -5.12
CA ARG A 122 16.44 3.68 -6.58
C ARG A 122 17.04 4.84 -7.38
N THR A 123 16.93 6.08 -6.91
CA THR A 123 17.53 7.27 -7.56
C THR A 123 18.99 7.49 -7.20
N GLY A 124 19.47 6.89 -6.10
CA GLY A 124 20.83 7.05 -5.57
C GLY A 124 21.89 6.12 -6.17
N SER A 125 21.58 5.42 -7.26
CA SER A 125 22.58 4.68 -8.06
C SER A 125 23.08 5.57 -9.19
N ALA A 126 24.11 6.36 -8.91
CA ALA A 126 25.01 6.98 -9.90
C ALA A 126 26.46 6.78 -9.44
#